data_AF-A0A6B3I711-F1
#
_entry.id   AF-A0A6B3I711-F1
#
_cell.length_a   1.000
_cell.length_b   1.000
_cell.length_c   1.000
_cell.angle_alpha   90.00
_cell.angle_beta   90.00
_cell.angle_gamma   90.00
#
_symmetry.space_group_name_H-M   'P 1'
#
loop_
_entity.id
_entity.type
_entity.pdbx_description
1 polymer ?
#
loop_
_entity_poly.entity_id
_entity_poly.type
_entity_poly.pdbx_seq_one_letter_code
_entity_poly.pdbx_strand_id
1 'polypeptide(L)' 'ERRLRVEVADASDELPHKRRPGEMASSGRGLVLMEMLADAWGVDPRGEGKSIWFELYEGGGAGS' A
#
# COMPACT_ATOMS: atom_id res chain seq x y z
N GLU A 1 -7.66 5.42 -19.56
CA GLU A 1 -6.74 4.45 -18.94
C GLU A 1 -7.52 3.56 -17.99
N ARG A 2 -7.25 2.25 -17.96
CA ARG A 2 -7.91 1.36 -16.99
C ARG A 2 -7.19 1.44 -15.65
N ARG A 3 -7.95 1.38 -14.56
CA ARG A 3 -7.43 1.46 -13.19
C ARG A 3 -7.91 0.25 -12.38
N LEU A 4 -6.98 -0.40 -11.69
CA LEU A 4 -7.27 -1.32 -10.61
C LEU A 4 -7.06 -0.59 -9.28
N ARG A 5 -8.07 -0.62 -8.40
CA ARG A 5 -7.94 -0.15 -7.01
C ARG A 5 -8.18 -1.31 -6.05
N VAL A 6 -7.24 -1.51 -5.15
CA VAL A 6 -7.33 -2.50 -4.09
C VAL A 6 -7.33 -1.79 -2.76
N GLU A 7 -8.20 -2.23 -1.86
CA GLU A 7 -8.35 -1.65 -0.53
C GLU A 7 -8.44 -2.77 0.51
N VAL A 8 -7.76 -2.57 1.64
CA VAL A 8 -7.81 -3.46 2.79
C VAL A 8 -8.24 -2.64 3.99
N ALA A 9 -9.40 -2.97 4.54
CA ALA A 9 -9.90 -2.39 5.78
C ALA A 9 -9.34 -3.17 6.99
N ASP A 10 -8.93 -2.43 8.00
CA ASP A 10 -8.35 -2.93 9.24
C ASP A 10 -8.99 -2.14 10.40
N ALA A 11 -9.51 -2.84 11.40
CA ALA A 11 -10.24 -2.23 12.51
C ALA A 11 -9.33 -1.53 13.55
N SER A 12 -8.01 -1.62 13.41
CA SER A 12 -7.06 -0.89 14.25
C SER A 12 -6.84 0.52 13.72
N ASP A 13 -6.84 1.49 14.61
CA ASP A 13 -6.50 2.89 14.31
C ASP A 13 -4.98 3.11 14.16
N GLU A 14 -4.15 2.09 14.40
CA GLU A 14 -2.70 2.19 14.26
C GLU A 14 -2.33 2.44 12.78
N LEU A 15 -1.83 3.64 12.48
CA LEU A 15 -1.39 3.97 11.12
C LEU A 15 -0.18 3.11 10.71
N PRO A 16 -0.12 2.66 9.44
CA PRO A 16 0.97 1.84 8.97
C PRO A 16 2.25 2.68 8.93
N HIS A 17 3.33 2.14 9.51
CA HIS A 17 4.64 2.78 9.54
C HIS A 17 5.66 1.94 8.77
N LYS A 18 6.52 2.60 8.00
CA LYS A 18 7.56 1.91 7.22
C LYS A 18 8.50 1.18 8.16
N ARG A 19 8.64 -0.13 7.93
CA ARG A 19 9.58 -0.98 8.67
C ARG A 19 10.86 -1.17 7.86
N ARG A 20 11.96 -1.48 8.54
CA ARG A 20 13.24 -1.89 7.96
C ARG A 20 13.50 -3.37 8.24
N PRO A 21 12.79 -4.28 7.55
CA PRO A 21 13.00 -5.71 7.73
C PRO A 21 14.42 -6.09 7.29
N GLY A 22 15.10 -6.92 8.08
CA GLY A 22 16.36 -7.54 7.65
C GLY A 22 16.14 -8.50 6.48
N GLU A 23 17.22 -8.88 5.81
CA GLU A 23 17.16 -9.73 4.59
C GLU A 23 16.37 -11.03 4.82
N MET A 24 16.56 -11.67 5.97
CA MET A 24 15.92 -12.93 6.34
C MET A 24 14.55 -12.77 7.02
N ALA A 25 14.02 -11.55 7.15
CA ALA A 25 12.69 -11.36 7.73
C ALA A 25 11.62 -12.01 6.85
N SER A 26 10.52 -12.50 7.42
CA SER A 26 9.39 -13.05 6.67
C SER A 26 8.28 -12.02 6.42
N SER A 27 8.28 -10.88 7.13
CA SER A 27 7.23 -9.85 7.08
C SER A 27 7.81 -8.43 7.11
N GLY A 28 6.94 -7.41 7.10
CA GLY A 28 7.34 -6.00 7.26
C GLY A 28 7.74 -5.26 5.98
N ARG A 29 7.58 -5.89 4.81
CA ARG A 29 7.91 -5.29 3.50
C ARG A 29 6.73 -4.59 2.80
N GLY A 30 5.51 -4.71 3.33
CA GLY A 30 4.29 -4.26 2.64
C GLY A 30 4.34 -2.82 2.16
N LEU A 31 4.70 -1.86 3.03
CA LEU A 31 4.82 -0.45 2.64
C LEU A 31 5.96 -0.19 1.66
N VAL A 32 7.08 -0.90 1.79
CA VAL A 32 8.19 -0.80 0.82
C VAL A 32 7.73 -1.27 -0.56
N LEU A 33 6.99 -2.37 -0.62
CA LEU A 33 6.42 -2.87 -1.87
C LEU A 33 5.41 -1.88 -2.48
N MET A 34 4.52 -1.30 -1.67
CA MET A 34 3.57 -0.28 -2.14
C MET A 34 4.29 0.96 -2.70
N GLU A 35 5.30 1.48 -2.01
CA GLU A 35 6.10 2.62 -2.50
C GLU A 35 6.82 2.33 -3.84
N MET A 36 7.21 1.08 -4.10
CA MET A 36 7.95 0.70 -5.31
C MET A 36 7.05 0.30 -6.49
N LEU A 37 5.87 -0.27 -6.21
CA LEU A 37 5.07 -0.96 -7.21
C LEU A 37 3.73 -0.30 -7.51
N ALA A 38 3.20 0.50 -6.57
CA ALA A 38 1.94 1.17 -6.79
C ALA A 38 2.14 2.50 -7.53
N ASP A 39 1.25 2.82 -8.45
CA ASP A 39 1.25 4.13 -9.10
C ASP A 39 0.76 5.22 -8.13
N ALA A 40 -0.19 4.85 -7.27
CA ALA A 40 -0.61 5.66 -6.13
C ALA A 40 -1.00 4.74 -4.97
N TRP A 41 -0.76 5.18 -3.73
CA TRP A 41 -1.22 4.47 -2.54
C TRP A 41 -1.49 5.47 -1.41
N GLY A 42 -2.25 5.04 -0.41
CA GLY A 42 -2.59 5.89 0.71
C GLY A 42 -3.24 5.15 1.86
N VAL A 43 -3.55 5.91 2.91
CA VAL A 43 -4.24 5.44 4.10
C VAL A 43 -5.40 6.39 4.35
N ASP A 44 -6.59 5.82 4.43
CA ASP A 44 -7.81 6.53 4.75
C ASP A 44 -8.23 6.12 6.17
N PRO A 45 -8.06 6.99 7.19
CA PRO A 45 -8.63 6.75 8.50
C PRO A 45 -10.15 6.61 8.39
N ARG A 46 -10.70 5.61 9.07
CA ARG A 46 -12.14 5.37 9.18
C ARG A 46 -12.56 5.61 10.63
N GLY A 47 -13.85 5.82 10.87
CA GLY A 47 -14.35 6.02 12.24
C GLY A 47 -14.08 4.82 13.18
N GLU A 48 -13.85 3.64 12.60
CA GLU A 48 -13.55 2.37 13.30
C GLU A 48 -12.34 1.69 12.65
N GLY A 49 -11.16 2.31 12.71
CA GLY A 49 -9.93 1.78 12.12
C GLY A 49 -9.46 2.57 10.90
N LYS A 50 -8.94 1.87 9.90
CA LYS A 50 -8.35 2.47 8.71
C LYS A 50 -8.54 1.59 7.49
N SER A 51 -8.39 2.19 6.32
CA SER A 51 -8.18 1.47 5.08
C SER A 51 -6.84 1.83 4.47
N ILE A 52 -6.11 0.82 4.02
CA ILE A 52 -4.92 1.01 3.19
C ILE A 52 -5.31 0.65 1.77
N TRP A 53 -4.91 1.48 0.81
CA TRP A 53 -5.27 1.29 -0.57
C TRP A 53 -4.08 1.52 -1.50
N PHE A 54 -4.15 0.91 -2.69
CA PHE A 54 -3.25 1.23 -3.79
C PHE A 54 -4.00 1.19 -5.14
N GLU A 55 -3.44 1.88 -6.12
CA GLU A 55 -3.91 1.95 -7.49
C GLU A 55 -2.82 1.48 -8.45
N LEU A 56 -3.25 0.79 -9.51
CA LEU A 56 -2.44 0.45 -10.68
C LEU A 56 -3.17 0.92 -11.94
N TYR A 57 -2.45 1.52 -12.88
CA TYR A 57 -2.98 1.98 -14.16
C TYR A 57 -2.44 1.11 -15.30
N GLU A 58 -3.33 0.64 -16.17
CA GLU A 58 -2.94 -0.08 -17.38
C GLU A 58 -2.15 0.88 -18.29
N GLY A 59 -0.83 0.66 -18.38
CA GLY A 59 0.12 1.51 -19.11
C GLY A 59 1.09 2.32 -18.24
N GLY A 60 0.96 2.28 -16.91
CA GLY A 60 1.77 3.06 -15.95
C GLY A 60 3.00 2.36 -15.36
N GLY A 61 3.28 1.12 -15.76
CA GLY A 61 4.43 0.36 -15.25
C GLY A 61 5.77 0.86 -15.80
N ALA A 62 6.38 1.84 -15.12
CA ALA A 62 7.77 2.29 -15.25
C ALA A 62 8.37 2.28 -16.67
N GLY A 63 8.16 3.36 -17.42
CA GLY A 63 8.86 3.56 -18.69
C GLY A 63 8.34 4.73 -19.54
N SER A 64 8.40 5.96 -19.03
CA SER A 64 8.67 7.15 -19.86
C SER A 64 9.70 8.02 -19.16
#